data_AF-A0A1X6YRP1-F1
#
_entry.id   AF-A0A1X6YRP1-F1
#
_cell.length_a   1.000
_cell.length_b   1.000
_cell.length_c   1.000
_cell.angle_alpha   90.00
_cell.angle_beta   90.00
_cell.angle_gamma   90.00
#
_symmetry.space_group_name_H-M   'P 1'
#
loop_
_entity.id
_entity.type
_entity.pdbx_description
1 polymer ?
#
loop_
_entity_poly.entity_id
_entity_poly.type
_entity_poly.pdbx_seq_one_letter_code
_entity_poly.pdbx_strand_id
1 'polypeptide(L)' 'MAAAQAGLRVTSLEKDSVARHASGVNAGGVRRLGRDLAEVPLSERPMRMAAVRAMRGRWVFLIAFILLELRFLVENDGL' A
#
# COMPACT_ATOMS: atom_id res chain seq x y z
N MET A 1 13.68 -8.15 7.95
CA MET A 1 12.60 -9.12 7.63
C MET A 1 12.97 -10.04 6.47
N ALA A 2 13.40 -9.56 5.30
CA ALA A 2 13.79 -10.44 4.19
C ALA A 2 14.87 -11.48 4.55
N ALA A 3 15.88 -11.09 5.35
CA ALA A 3 16.89 -12.02 5.86
C ALA A 3 16.29 -13.11 6.78
N ALA A 4 15.35 -12.75 7.65
CA ALA A 4 14.62 -13.73 8.48
C ALA A 4 13.76 -14.67 7.62
N GLN A 5 13.09 -14.13 6.58
CA GLN A 5 12.33 -14.91 5.62
C GLN A 5 13.23 -15.85 4.80
N ALA A 6 14.51 -15.51 4.64
CA ALA A 6 15.52 -16.38 4.04
C ALA A 6 16.10 -17.41 5.03
N GLY A 7 15.56 -17.53 6.24
CA GLY A 7 15.98 -18.54 7.24
C GLY A 7 17.15 -18.12 8.13
N LEU A 8 17.62 -16.87 8.04
CA LEU A 8 18.72 -16.39 8.87
C LEU A 8 18.22 -16.01 10.26
N ARG A 9 19.00 -16.35 11.30
CA ARG A 9 18.78 -15.83 12.66
C ARG A 9 19.24 -14.38 12.72
N VAL A 10 18.32 -13.47 12.99
CA VAL A 10 18.56 -12.03 12.98
C VAL A 10 17.99 -11.36 14.22
N THR A 11 18.70 -10.35 14.71
CA THR A 11 18.23 -9.45 15.78
C THR A 11 18.37 -8.02 15.27
N SER A 12 17.32 -7.22 15.45
CA SER A 12 17.33 -5.79 15.12
C SER A 12 17.44 -4.99 16.41
N LEU A 13 18.37 -4.05 16.48
CA LEU A 13 18.55 -3.14 17.61
C LEU A 13 18.22 -1.72 17.16
N GLU A 14 17.34 -1.05 17.89
CA GLU A 14 16.91 0.32 17.56
C GLU A 14 17.00 1.20 18.81
N LYS A 15 17.53 2.41 18.65
CA LYS A 15 17.82 3.31 19.78
C LYS A 15 16.56 3.82 20.49
N ASP A 16 15.58 4.23 19.71
CA ASP A 16 14.37 4.89 20.23
C ASP A 16 13.15 3.97 20.03
N SER A 17 12.49 4.09 18.88
CA SER A 17 11.35 3.27 18.49
C SER A 17 11.38 3.01 16.98
N VAL A 18 10.76 1.89 16.58
CA VAL A 18 10.70 1.48 15.18
C VAL A 18 10.11 2.61 14.33
N ALA A 19 10.79 2.94 13.24
CA ALA A 19 10.40 3.95 12.26
C ALA A 19 10.33 5.40 12.76
N ARG A 20 10.89 5.75 13.93
CA ARG A 20 10.83 7.13 14.48
C ARG A 20 11.42 8.23 13.59
N HIS A 21 12.35 7.88 12.70
CA HIS A 21 13.13 8.84 11.90
C HIS A 21 12.49 9.11 10.52
N ALA A 22 13.29 9.30 9.48
CA ALA A 22 12.83 9.60 8.11
C ALA A 22 11.74 8.66 7.61
N SER A 23 11.79 7.38 8.00
CA SER A 23 10.79 6.36 7.69
C SER A 23 9.38 6.68 8.22
N GLY A 24 9.25 7.36 9.35
CA GLY A 24 7.97 7.68 9.99
C GLY A 24 7.39 9.04 9.61
N VAL A 25 8.18 9.91 8.97
CA VAL A 25 7.75 11.28 8.61
C VAL A 25 7.67 11.50 7.09
N ASN A 26 7.95 10.49 6.28
CA ASN A 26 7.79 10.58 4.82
C ASN A 26 6.35 10.25 4.39
N ALA A 27 5.94 10.73 3.21
CA ALA A 27 4.61 10.49 2.65
C ALA A 27 4.40 9.07 2.06
N GLY A 28 5.36 8.16 2.20
CA GLY A 28 5.26 6.77 1.75
C GLY A 28 5.28 6.56 0.23
N GLY A 29 5.59 7.60 -0.55
CA GLY A 29 5.54 7.54 -2.01
C GLY A 29 6.70 6.77 -2.65
N VAL A 30 6.39 5.82 -3.53
CA VAL A 30 7.36 5.16 -4.42
C VAL A 30 7.13 5.64 -5.84
N ARG A 31 8.19 6.07 -6.54
CA ARG A 31 8.11 6.64 -7.88
C ARG A 31 9.14 6.05 -8.84
N ARG A 32 8.75 5.97 -10.11
CA ARG A 32 9.65 5.72 -11.26
C ARG A 32 10.10 7.03 -11.93
N LEU A 33 9.28 8.08 -11.82
CA LEU A 33 9.55 9.37 -12.44
C LEU A 33 10.85 10.00 -11.91
N GLY A 34 11.70 10.47 -12.84
CA GLY A 34 12.96 11.12 -12.52
C GLY A 34 14.07 10.18 -12.04
N ARG A 35 13.90 8.85 -12.18
CA ARG A 35 14.96 7.87 -11.96
C ARG A 35 15.75 7.64 -13.24
N ASP A 36 17.01 7.27 -13.06
CA ASP A 36 17.77 6.63 -14.14
C ASP A 36 17.08 5.33 -14.56
N LEU A 37 17.16 5.00 -15.86
CA LEU A 37 16.52 3.80 -16.42
C LEU A 37 17.00 2.51 -15.74
N ALA A 38 18.28 2.44 -15.34
CA ALA A 38 18.84 1.29 -14.63
C ALA A 38 18.27 1.13 -13.21
N GLU A 39 17.73 2.21 -12.62
CA GLU A 39 17.15 2.18 -11.27
C GLU A 39 15.64 1.92 -11.25
N VAL A 40 14.96 2.02 -12.40
CA VAL A 40 13.51 1.77 -12.50
C VAL A 40 13.11 0.40 -11.90
N PRO A 41 13.83 -0.71 -12.15
CA PRO A 41 13.48 -2.02 -11.58
C PRO A 41 13.44 -2.04 -10.04
N LEU A 42 14.24 -1.21 -9.36
CA LEU A 42 14.24 -1.12 -7.90
C LEU A 42 12.91 -0.58 -7.35
N SER A 43 12.22 0.26 -8.12
CA SER A 43 10.94 0.84 -7.73
C SER A 43 9.78 -0.14 -7.93
N GLU A 44 9.90 -1.09 -8.86
CA GLU A 44 8.81 -2.01 -9.21
C GLU A 44 8.48 -2.99 -8.08
N ARG A 45 9.51 -3.53 -7.42
CA ARG A 45 9.34 -4.50 -6.33
C ARG A 45 8.49 -3.96 -5.16
N PRO A 46 8.80 -2.80 -4.56
CA PRO A 46 7.96 -2.22 -3.50
C PRO A 46 6.58 -1.78 -4.01
N MET A 47 6.47 -1.24 -5.24
CA MET A 47 5.16 -0.89 -5.83
C MET A 47 4.23 -2.10 -5.92
N ARG A 48 4.73 -3.25 -6.35
CA ARG A 48 3.95 -4.49 -6.43
C ARG A 48 3.50 -4.98 -5.05
N MET A 49 4.36 -4.90 -4.04
CA MET A 49 4.02 -5.29 -2.67
C MET A 49 2.94 -4.38 -2.06
N ALA A 50 3.03 -3.06 -2.30
CA ALA A 50 2.04 -2.10 -1.84
C ALA A 50 0.68 -2.27 -2.54
N ALA A 51 0.67 -2.50 -3.86
CA ALA A 51 -0.55 -2.70 -4.63
C ALA A 51 -1.37 -3.91 -4.15
N VAL A 52 -0.70 -5.03 -3.86
CA VAL A 52 -1.35 -6.24 -3.32
C VAL A 52 -2.00 -5.95 -1.95
N ARG A 53 -1.38 -5.12 -1.12
CA ARG A 53 -1.93 -4.73 0.19
C ARG A 53 -3.13 -3.79 0.05
N ALA A 54 -3.10 -2.87 -0.90
CA ALA A 54 -4.22 -1.96 -1.18
C ALA A 54 -5.44 -2.66 -1.81
N MET A 55 -5.24 -3.78 -2.51
CA MET A 55 -6.32 -4.57 -3.13
C MET A 55 -7.18 -5.34 -2.12
N ARG A 56 -6.66 -5.68 -0.94
CA ARG A 56 -7.44 -6.31 0.14
C ARG A 56 -8.38 -5.30 0.78
N GLY A 57 -9.64 -5.28 0.32
CA GLY A 57 -10.71 -4.40 0.83
C GLY A 57 -11.39 -3.54 -0.24
N ARG A 58 -10.76 -3.40 -1.42
CA ARG A 58 -11.33 -2.61 -2.53
C ARG A 58 -12.67 -3.14 -3.06
N TRP A 59 -12.89 -4.45 -3.00
CA TRP A 59 -14.17 -5.06 -3.40
C TRP A 59 -15.30 -4.69 -2.45
N VAL A 60 -15.04 -4.62 -1.14
CA VAL A 60 -16.04 -4.21 -0.15
C VAL A 60 -16.39 -2.73 -0.34
N PHE A 61 -15.40 -1.89 -0.62
CA PHE A 61 -15.61 -0.47 -0.88
C PHE A 61 -16.39 -0.23 -2.18
N LEU A 62 -16.06 -0.99 -3.23
CA LEU A 62 -16.79 -0.94 -4.51
C LEU A 62 -18.23 -1.42 -4.37
N ILE A 63 -18.46 -2.53 -3.65
CA ILE A 63 -19.81 -3.05 -3.37
C ILE A 63 -20.60 -2.05 -2.53
N ALA A 64 -20.02 -1.49 -1.46
CA ALA A 64 -20.68 -0.49 -0.62
C ALA A 64 -21.03 0.78 -1.41
N PHE A 65 -20.15 1.24 -2.30
CA PHE A 65 -20.40 2.37 -3.19
C PHE A 65 -21.54 2.09 -4.17
N ILE A 66 -21.54 0.93 -4.82
CA ILE A 66 -22.61 0.51 -5.74
C ILE A 66 -23.95 0.38 -5.00
N LEU A 67 -23.98 -0.21 -3.81
CA LEU A 67 -25.19 -0.35 -3.01
C LEU A 67 -25.73 1.01 -2.54
N LEU A 68 -24.86 1.97 -2.23
CA LEU A 68 -25.25 3.32 -1.85
C LEU A 68 -25.86 4.09 -3.04
N GLU A 69 -25.26 3.98 -4.23
CA GLU A 69 -25.79 4.52 -5.48
C GLU A 69 -27.14 3.89 -5.84
N LEU A 70 -27.25 2.55 -5.78
CA LEU A 70 -28.51 1.85 -6.03
C LEU A 70 -29.60 2.28 -5.03
N ARG A 71 -29.26 2.44 -3.75
CA ARG A 71 -30.20 2.94 -2.73
C ARG A 71 -30.63 4.37 -3.04
N PHE A 72 -29.70 5.23 -3.45
CA PHE A 72 -30.00 6.61 -3.82
C PHE A 72 -30.94 6.68 -5.03
N LEU A 73 -30.69 5.87 -6.07
CA LEU A 73 -31.57 5.78 -7.24
C LEU A 73 -32.97 5.26 -6.88
N VAL A 74 -33.07 4.22 -6.03
CA VAL A 74 -34.38 3.71 -5.56
C VAL A 74 -35.13 4.75 -4.72
N GLU A 75 -34.43 5.50 -3.87
CA GLU A 75 -35.06 6.49 -2.97
C GLU A 75 -35.46 7.80 -3.67
N ASN A 76 -34.80 8.18 -4.77
CA ASN A 76 -35.03 9.46 -5.44
C ASN A 76 -35.78 9.35 -6.78
N ASP A 77 -35.72 8.21 -7.48
CA ASP A 77 -36.35 8.06 -8.80
C ASP A 77 -37.65 7.23 -8.79
N GLY A 78 -38.10 6.73 -7.64
CA GLY A 78 -39.45 6.19 -7.47
C GLY A 78 -39.87 5.11 -8.48
N LEU A 79 -39.04 4.09 -8.67
CA LEU A 79 -39.50 2.81 -9.24
C LEU A 79 -40.33 2.01 -8.24
#